data_AF-A0A2D7Y0T9-F1
#
_entry.id   AF-A0A2D7Y0T9-F1
#
_cell.length_a   1.000
_cell.length_b   1.000
_cell.length_c   1.000
_cell.angle_alpha   90.00
_cell.angle_beta   90.00
_cell.angle_gamma   90.00
#
_symmetry.space_group_name_H-M   'P 1'
#
loop_
_entity.id
_entity.type
_entity.pdbx_description
1 polymer ?
#
loop_
_entity_poly.entity_id
_entity_poly.type
_entity_poly.pdbx_seq_one_letter_code
_entity_poly.pdbx_strand_id
1 'polypeptide(L)'
;MALKTCLAGAFWFTISAVAGVAAASGCEFQDFENGRGDVYATAASEFYDGASSARILETISPFLTAELNCYEIGLFDNLIAHAYERESEHELAANALTRVLASGVFEGRDERDLFLRLAVQYREFDTEHALIAYEDWMDAGGVPDATQSLTLAELYQQTNRYDRAFKYAEIAYREATSPHEKEAADSILSAIQKRRLLGQ
;
A
#
# COMPACT_ATOMS: atom_id res chain seq x y z
N MET A 1 -11.19 -17.50 66.92
CA MET A 1 -9.81 -17.16 66.52
C MET A 1 -9.87 -16.25 65.29
N ALA A 2 -9.36 -15.03 65.46
CA ALA A 2 -8.78 -14.10 64.48
C ALA A 2 -9.25 -14.09 63.01
N LEU A 3 -10.04 -13.07 62.70
CA LEU A 3 -9.77 -11.99 61.73
C LEU A 3 -8.65 -12.19 60.67
N LYS A 4 -8.99 -11.99 59.39
CA LYS A 4 -8.31 -11.00 58.52
C LYS A 4 -9.07 -10.72 57.22
N THR A 5 -9.53 -9.48 57.11
CA THR A 5 -10.00 -8.78 55.90
C THR A 5 -8.83 -8.28 55.04
N CYS A 6 -9.00 -8.28 53.71
CA CYS A 6 -8.47 -7.27 52.77
C CYS A 6 -9.51 -7.18 51.63
N LEU A 7 -10.39 -6.17 51.56
CA LEU A 7 -10.22 -4.81 51.03
C LEU A 7 -9.84 -4.72 49.53
N ALA A 8 -10.70 -3.95 48.83
CA ALA A 8 -10.42 -3.04 47.73
C ALA A 8 -10.51 -3.55 46.28
N GLY A 9 -11.61 -3.15 45.62
CA GLY A 9 -11.55 -2.37 44.39
C GLY A 9 -11.40 -3.12 43.07
N ALA A 10 -12.50 -3.58 42.49
CA ALA A 10 -12.56 -3.86 41.06
C ALA A 10 -13.09 -2.62 40.34
N PHE A 11 -12.16 -1.86 39.75
CA PHE A 11 -12.41 -0.81 38.77
C PHE A 11 -13.22 -1.38 37.61
N TRP A 12 -14.38 -0.78 37.33
CA TRP A 12 -15.05 -0.93 36.04
C TRP A 12 -14.28 -0.11 35.02
N PHE A 13 -13.29 -0.71 34.35
CA PHE A 13 -12.80 -0.19 33.09
C PHE A 13 -13.81 -0.60 32.02
N THR A 14 -14.67 0.35 31.65
CA THR A 14 -15.31 0.35 30.34
C THR A 14 -14.19 0.35 29.31
N ILE A 15 -14.03 -0.76 28.60
CA ILE A 15 -13.18 -0.84 27.41
C ILE A 15 -13.82 0.11 26.40
N SER A 16 -13.20 1.26 26.20
CA SER A 16 -13.45 2.12 25.06
C SER A 16 -13.22 1.28 23.81
N ALA A 17 -14.24 1.18 22.95
CA ALA A 17 -14.08 0.66 21.61
C ALA A 17 -13.02 1.51 20.91
N VAL A 18 -11.79 1.02 20.85
CA VAL A 18 -10.86 1.45 19.84
C VAL A 18 -11.51 0.98 18.54
N ALA A 19 -11.85 1.92 17.65
CA ALA A 19 -12.15 1.60 16.27
C ALA A 19 -10.87 1.02 15.67
N GLY A 20 -10.64 -0.26 15.94
CA GLY A 20 -9.66 -1.06 15.26
C GLY A 20 -10.17 -1.26 13.85
N VAL A 21 -9.32 -0.89 12.89
CA VAL A 21 -9.30 -1.43 11.53
C VAL A 21 -9.89 -2.83 11.58
N ALA A 22 -10.99 -3.06 10.85
CA ALA A 22 -11.48 -4.41 10.66
C ALA A 22 -10.28 -5.21 10.15
N ALA A 23 -9.81 -6.19 10.92
CA ALA A 23 -8.83 -7.13 10.41
C ALA A 23 -9.41 -7.65 9.10
N ALA A 24 -8.70 -7.47 8.00
CA ALA A 24 -9.07 -8.11 6.76
C ALA A 24 -9.23 -9.60 7.10
N SER A 25 -10.46 -10.10 7.03
CA SER A 25 -10.72 -11.53 7.14
C SER A 25 -9.99 -12.14 5.96
N GLY A 26 -8.87 -12.84 6.22
CA GLY A 26 -8.07 -13.47 5.17
C GLY A 26 -8.94 -14.34 4.26
N CYS A 27 -8.53 -14.49 3.01
CA CYS A 27 -9.31 -15.25 2.05
C CYS A 27 -9.38 -16.74 2.45
N GLU A 28 -10.59 -17.23 2.75
CA GLU A 28 -10.81 -18.65 3.09
C GLU A 28 -10.71 -19.58 1.86
N PHE A 29 -10.88 -19.03 0.66
CA PHE A 29 -10.76 -19.77 -0.59
C PHE A 29 -9.29 -19.87 -1.01
N GLN A 30 -8.91 -21.03 -1.54
CA GLN A 30 -7.55 -21.27 -2.05
C GLN A 30 -7.54 -21.88 -3.46
N ASP A 31 -8.70 -22.00 -4.09
CA ASP A 31 -8.86 -22.69 -5.37
C ASP A 31 -9.78 -21.90 -6.33
N PHE A 32 -9.56 -22.15 -7.62
CA PHE A 32 -10.45 -21.70 -8.68
C PHE A 32 -11.72 -22.55 -8.71
N GLU A 33 -12.86 -21.89 -8.92
CA GLU A 33 -14.12 -22.56 -9.19
C GLU A 33 -14.35 -22.72 -10.69
N ASN A 34 -15.25 -23.64 -11.07
CA ASN A 34 -15.82 -23.72 -12.42
C ASN A 34 -14.78 -23.80 -13.57
N GLY A 35 -13.61 -24.37 -13.32
CA GLY A 35 -12.54 -24.51 -14.33
C GLY A 35 -11.83 -23.20 -14.70
N ARG A 36 -12.02 -22.12 -13.93
CA ARG A 36 -11.46 -20.79 -14.22
C ARG A 36 -9.93 -20.75 -14.14
N GLY A 37 -9.32 -21.72 -13.44
CA GLY A 37 -7.88 -21.87 -13.33
C GLY A 37 -7.17 -22.02 -14.68
N ASP A 38 -7.79 -22.66 -15.67
CA ASP A 38 -7.20 -22.81 -17.00
C ASP A 38 -7.04 -21.46 -17.72
N VAL A 39 -8.02 -20.56 -17.54
CA VAL A 39 -7.95 -19.23 -18.14
C VAL A 39 -6.94 -18.36 -17.41
N TYR A 40 -6.91 -18.41 -16.08
CA TYR A 40 -5.87 -17.74 -15.32
C TYR A 40 -4.47 -18.22 -15.73
N ALA A 41 -4.24 -19.53 -15.80
CA ALA A 41 -2.98 -20.11 -16.22
C ALA A 41 -2.58 -19.65 -17.63
N THR A 42 -3.54 -19.57 -18.55
CA THR A 42 -3.32 -19.05 -19.91
C THR A 42 -2.89 -17.58 -19.87
N ALA A 43 -3.63 -16.72 -19.16
CA ALA A 43 -3.32 -15.30 -19.06
C ALA A 43 -1.97 -15.03 -18.37
N ALA A 44 -1.65 -15.81 -17.32
CA ALA A 44 -0.37 -15.74 -16.63
C ALA A 44 0.79 -16.15 -17.55
N SER A 45 0.64 -17.23 -18.34
CA SER A 45 1.64 -17.62 -19.34
C SER A 45 1.85 -16.50 -20.36
N GLU A 46 0.77 -15.95 -20.91
CA GLU A 46 0.84 -14.82 -21.85
C GLU A 46 1.58 -13.61 -21.25
N PHE A 47 1.33 -13.30 -19.97
CA PHE A 47 2.05 -12.24 -19.27
C PHE A 47 3.56 -12.53 -19.17
N TYR A 48 3.96 -13.72 -18.71
CA TYR A 48 5.37 -14.09 -18.58
C TYR A 48 6.09 -14.26 -19.92
N ASP A 49 5.36 -14.59 -20.99
CA ASP A 49 5.86 -14.65 -22.36
C ASP A 49 5.94 -13.26 -23.03
N GLY A 50 5.55 -12.19 -22.31
CA GLY A 50 5.67 -10.82 -22.78
C GLY A 50 4.56 -10.38 -23.75
N ALA A 51 3.41 -11.04 -23.75
CA ALA A 51 2.25 -10.62 -24.52
C ALA A 51 1.84 -9.17 -24.21
N SER A 52 1.11 -8.53 -25.12
CA SER A 52 0.61 -7.17 -24.88
C SER A 52 -0.44 -7.15 -23.76
N SER A 53 -0.58 -6.01 -23.10
CA SER A 53 -1.60 -5.78 -22.08
C SER A 53 -3.01 -6.02 -22.63
N ALA A 54 -3.27 -5.62 -23.87
CA ALA A 54 -4.51 -5.90 -24.58
C ALA A 54 -4.80 -7.41 -24.72
N ARG A 55 -3.76 -8.22 -24.96
CA ARG A 55 -3.91 -9.68 -25.08
C ARG A 55 -4.27 -10.32 -23.74
N ILE A 56 -3.59 -9.91 -22.67
CA ILE A 56 -3.88 -10.40 -21.31
C ILE A 56 -5.32 -10.05 -20.91
N LEU A 57 -5.75 -8.82 -21.16
CA LEU A 57 -7.10 -8.35 -20.84
C LEU A 57 -8.17 -9.03 -21.72
N GLU A 58 -7.86 -9.34 -22.99
CA GLU A 58 -8.73 -10.15 -23.84
C GLU A 58 -8.97 -11.54 -23.23
N THR A 59 -7.90 -12.21 -22.80
CA THR A 59 -7.97 -13.54 -22.18
C THR A 59 -8.79 -13.53 -20.89
N ILE A 60 -8.66 -12.48 -20.06
CA ILE A 60 -9.38 -12.36 -18.77
C ILE A 60 -10.79 -11.77 -18.94
N SER A 61 -11.12 -11.19 -20.10
CA SER A 61 -12.40 -10.49 -20.35
C SER A 61 -13.67 -11.23 -19.92
N PRO A 62 -13.79 -12.58 -20.03
CA PRO A 62 -14.97 -13.29 -19.56
C PRO A 62 -15.24 -13.16 -18.06
N PHE A 63 -14.21 -12.85 -17.26
CA PHE A 63 -14.28 -12.79 -15.80
C PHE A 63 -14.45 -11.38 -15.25
N LEU A 64 -14.35 -10.34 -16.09
CA LEU A 64 -14.55 -8.95 -15.66
C LEU A 64 -15.96 -8.66 -15.14
N THR A 65 -16.92 -9.53 -15.44
CA THR A 65 -18.32 -9.43 -15.00
C THR A 65 -18.81 -10.66 -14.26
N ALA A 66 -17.92 -11.63 -14.03
CA ALA A 66 -18.27 -12.85 -13.30
C ALA A 66 -18.28 -12.59 -11.80
N GLU A 67 -19.11 -13.33 -11.08
CA GLU A 67 -18.98 -13.45 -9.63
C GLU A 67 -17.77 -14.36 -9.32
N LEU A 68 -16.74 -13.75 -8.76
CA LEU A 68 -15.47 -14.37 -8.40
C LEU A 68 -15.37 -14.48 -6.88
N ASN A 69 -14.77 -15.57 -6.38
CA ASN A 69 -14.42 -15.65 -4.97
C ASN A 69 -13.18 -14.78 -4.67
N CYS A 70 -12.84 -14.58 -3.39
CA CYS A 70 -11.69 -13.72 -3.03
C CYS A 70 -10.37 -14.20 -3.65
N TYR A 71 -10.15 -15.51 -3.75
CA TYR A 71 -8.94 -16.11 -4.34
C TYR A 71 -8.80 -15.71 -5.81
N GLU A 72 -9.88 -15.87 -6.55
CA GLU A 72 -9.95 -15.52 -7.97
C GLU A 72 -9.81 -14.02 -8.19
N ILE A 73 -10.45 -13.18 -7.37
CA ILE A 73 -10.29 -11.72 -7.40
C ILE A 73 -8.82 -11.37 -7.23
N GLY A 74 -8.17 -11.87 -6.17
CA GLY A 74 -6.77 -11.56 -5.88
C GLY A 74 -5.85 -11.91 -7.04
N LEU A 75 -6.03 -13.08 -7.66
CA LEU A 75 -5.18 -13.52 -8.75
C LEU A 75 -5.47 -12.80 -10.08
N PHE A 76 -6.72 -12.71 -10.50
CA PHE A 76 -7.07 -12.03 -11.76
C PHE A 76 -6.78 -10.54 -11.70
N ASP A 77 -7.12 -9.86 -10.59
CA ASP A 77 -6.87 -8.43 -10.48
C ASP A 77 -5.39 -8.09 -10.38
N ASN A 78 -4.54 -9.00 -9.89
CA ASN A 78 -3.08 -8.78 -9.89
C ASN A 78 -2.53 -8.80 -11.33
N LEU A 79 -3.00 -9.72 -12.19
CA LEU A 79 -2.66 -9.70 -13.62
C LEU A 79 -3.21 -8.46 -14.33
N ILE A 80 -4.44 -8.06 -14.02
CA ILE A 80 -5.06 -6.84 -14.57
C ILE A 80 -4.25 -5.60 -14.16
N ALA A 81 -3.85 -5.51 -12.89
CA ALA A 81 -3.00 -4.42 -12.40
C ALA A 81 -1.69 -4.35 -13.19
N HIS A 82 -1.00 -5.48 -13.37
CA HIS A 82 0.22 -5.53 -14.18
C HIS A 82 0.02 -5.11 -15.63
N ALA A 83 -1.11 -5.48 -16.25
CA ALA A 83 -1.44 -5.05 -17.60
C ALA A 83 -1.61 -3.51 -17.67
N TYR A 84 -2.31 -2.90 -16.70
CA TYR A 84 -2.47 -1.45 -16.67
C TYR A 84 -1.19 -0.69 -16.29
N GLU A 85 -0.36 -1.24 -15.40
CA GLU A 85 0.96 -0.70 -15.05
C GLU A 85 1.85 -0.54 -16.30
N ARG A 86 1.84 -1.53 -17.20
CA ARG A 86 2.62 -1.49 -18.44
C ARG A 86 2.19 -0.39 -19.40
N GLU A 87 0.91 -0.06 -19.41
CA GLU A 87 0.34 0.99 -20.27
C GLU A 87 0.32 2.36 -19.58
N SER A 88 0.87 2.48 -18.36
CA SER A 88 0.82 3.70 -17.54
C SER A 88 -0.61 4.19 -17.25
N GLU A 89 -1.56 3.25 -17.19
CA GLU A 89 -2.96 3.51 -16.83
C GLU A 89 -3.12 3.50 -15.30
N HIS A 90 -2.52 4.50 -14.65
CA HIS A 90 -2.30 4.53 -13.18
C HIS A 90 -3.59 4.38 -12.35
N GLU A 91 -4.67 5.06 -12.72
CA GLU A 91 -5.95 4.95 -12.00
C GLU A 91 -6.54 3.54 -12.09
N LEU A 92 -6.47 2.91 -13.27
CA LEU A 92 -6.99 1.56 -13.48
C LEU A 92 -6.13 0.52 -12.76
N ALA A 93 -4.81 0.69 -12.78
CA ALA A 93 -3.87 -0.14 -12.03
C ALA A 93 -4.11 -0.03 -10.51
N ALA A 94 -4.24 1.18 -9.97
CA ALA A 94 -4.53 1.41 -8.56
C ALA A 94 -5.86 0.77 -8.14
N ASN A 95 -6.91 0.92 -8.95
CA ASN A 95 -8.21 0.29 -8.69
C ASN A 95 -8.13 -1.24 -8.64
N ALA A 96 -7.33 -1.86 -9.53
CA ALA A 96 -7.11 -3.29 -9.51
C ALA A 96 -6.32 -3.71 -8.25
N LEU A 97 -5.21 -3.04 -7.94
CA LEU A 97 -4.39 -3.32 -6.74
C LEU A 97 -5.18 -3.18 -5.43
N THR A 98 -6.06 -2.20 -5.32
CA THR A 98 -6.95 -2.06 -4.16
C THR A 98 -7.88 -3.26 -4.00
N ARG A 99 -8.41 -3.82 -5.09
CA ARG A 99 -9.20 -5.05 -5.04
C ARG A 99 -8.35 -6.27 -4.68
N VAL A 100 -7.10 -6.32 -5.17
CA VAL A 100 -6.14 -7.37 -4.79
C VAL A 100 -5.88 -7.36 -3.29
N LEU A 101 -5.57 -6.19 -2.70
CA LEU A 101 -5.36 -6.07 -1.25
C LEU A 101 -6.64 -6.40 -0.46
N ALA A 102 -7.79 -5.91 -0.91
CA ALA A 102 -9.08 -6.20 -0.28
C ALA A 102 -9.47 -7.70 -0.36
N SER A 103 -8.90 -8.45 -1.31
CA SER A 103 -9.16 -9.89 -1.42
C SER A 103 -8.58 -10.69 -0.26
N GLY A 104 -7.53 -10.20 0.41
CA GLY A 104 -6.86 -10.92 1.51
C GLY A 104 -6.16 -12.22 1.09
N VAL A 105 -5.83 -12.37 -0.20
CA VAL A 105 -5.13 -13.56 -0.75
C VAL A 105 -3.63 -13.50 -0.53
N PHE A 106 -3.05 -12.31 -0.61
CA PHE A 106 -1.62 -12.07 -0.44
C PHE A 106 -1.35 -11.63 0.99
N GLU A 107 -0.31 -12.19 1.61
CA GLU A 107 0.07 -11.88 2.98
C GLU A 107 1.58 -11.65 3.09
N GLY A 108 1.99 -10.92 4.14
CA GLY A 108 3.38 -10.78 4.52
C GLY A 108 4.20 -10.05 3.46
N ARG A 109 5.14 -10.75 2.81
CA ARG A 109 6.02 -10.11 1.80
C ARG A 109 5.23 -9.63 0.59
N ASP A 110 4.33 -10.46 0.07
CA ASP A 110 3.64 -10.18 -1.19
C ASP A 110 2.63 -9.05 -1.00
N GLU A 111 1.93 -9.03 0.13
CA GLU A 111 1.06 -7.93 0.55
C GLU A 111 1.82 -6.60 0.67
N ARG A 112 2.97 -6.62 1.34
CA ARG A 112 3.83 -5.44 1.42
C ARG A 112 4.23 -4.95 0.03
N ASP A 113 4.65 -5.83 -0.87
CA ASP A 113 5.05 -5.43 -2.21
C ASP A 113 3.85 -4.86 -3.02
N LEU A 114 2.63 -5.32 -2.76
CA LEU A 114 1.39 -4.74 -3.30
C LEU A 114 1.12 -3.32 -2.78
N PHE A 115 1.28 -3.06 -1.48
CA PHE A 115 1.12 -1.69 -0.94
C PHE A 115 2.10 -0.71 -1.59
N LEU A 116 3.36 -1.12 -1.79
CA LEU A 116 4.34 -0.28 -2.48
C LEU A 116 3.95 0.00 -3.92
N ARG A 117 3.50 -1.03 -4.67
CA ARG A 117 2.99 -0.85 -6.04
C ARG A 117 1.81 0.11 -6.07
N LEU A 118 0.87 -0.04 -5.14
CA LEU A 118 -0.32 0.84 -5.03
C LEU A 118 0.09 2.28 -4.76
N ALA A 119 1.04 2.50 -3.84
CA ALA A 119 1.55 3.82 -3.51
C ALA A 119 2.21 4.50 -4.73
N VAL A 120 2.96 3.74 -5.53
CA VAL A 120 3.55 4.24 -6.79
C VAL A 120 2.47 4.65 -7.78
N GLN A 121 1.38 3.88 -7.94
CA GLN A 121 0.29 4.24 -8.85
C GLN A 121 -0.45 5.50 -8.37
N TYR A 122 -0.82 5.56 -7.08
CA TYR A 122 -1.54 6.73 -6.55
C TYR A 122 -0.72 8.00 -6.63
N ARG A 123 0.61 7.94 -6.50
CA ARG A 123 1.46 9.14 -6.55
C ARG A 123 1.26 9.96 -7.82
N GLU A 124 0.86 9.33 -8.92
CA GLU A 124 0.69 9.99 -10.21
C GLU A 124 -0.60 10.83 -10.29
N PHE A 125 -1.60 10.61 -9.41
CA PHE A 125 -2.89 11.31 -9.49
C PHE A 125 -3.58 11.66 -8.16
N ASP A 126 -3.20 11.03 -7.04
CA ASP A 126 -3.80 11.23 -5.72
C ASP A 126 -2.75 11.13 -4.59
N THR A 127 -2.23 12.29 -4.19
CA THR A 127 -1.21 12.42 -3.13
C THR A 127 -1.64 11.83 -1.79
N GLU A 128 -2.90 11.97 -1.38
CA GLU A 128 -3.34 11.51 -0.05
C GLU A 128 -3.39 9.99 -0.02
N HIS A 129 -3.98 9.36 -1.03
CA HIS A 129 -4.01 7.90 -1.13
C HIS A 129 -2.62 7.30 -1.36
N ALA A 130 -1.72 8.01 -2.06
CA ALA A 130 -0.33 7.59 -2.19
C ALA A 130 0.37 7.55 -0.83
N LEU A 131 0.17 8.58 -0.02
CA LEU A 131 0.75 8.65 1.32
C LEU A 131 0.22 7.53 2.21
N ILE A 132 -1.10 7.29 2.20
CA ILE A 132 -1.73 6.20 2.95
C ILE A 132 -1.13 4.85 2.55
N ALA A 133 -1.04 4.55 1.25
CA ALA A 133 -0.47 3.30 0.77
C ALA A 133 1.02 3.14 1.13
N TYR A 134 1.81 4.22 1.16
CA TYR A 134 3.18 4.17 1.68
C TYR A 134 3.23 3.92 3.19
N GLU A 135 2.30 4.47 3.97
CA GLU A 135 2.20 4.21 5.41
C GLU A 135 1.83 2.75 5.66
N ASP A 136 0.84 2.21 4.95
CA ASP A 136 0.45 0.79 5.00
C ASP A 136 1.62 -0.13 4.62
N TRP A 137 2.37 0.24 3.58
CA TRP A 137 3.60 -0.46 3.19
C TRP A 137 4.63 -0.52 4.32
N MET A 138 4.87 0.62 5.00
CA MET A 138 5.79 0.68 6.14
C MET A 138 5.28 -0.14 7.34
N ASP A 139 3.98 -0.10 7.60
CA ASP A 139 3.34 -0.87 8.67
C ASP A 139 3.40 -2.38 8.38
N ALA A 140 3.36 -2.79 7.11
CA ALA A 140 3.62 -4.15 6.64
C ALA A 140 5.13 -4.53 6.67
N GLY A 141 5.98 -3.72 7.28
CA GLY A 141 7.42 -3.96 7.46
C GLY A 141 8.29 -3.46 6.29
N GLY A 142 7.75 -2.57 5.45
CA GLY A 142 8.51 -1.80 4.48
C GLY A 142 9.51 -0.86 5.15
N VAL A 143 10.71 -0.76 4.58
CA VAL A 143 11.75 0.16 5.06
C VAL A 143 12.15 1.06 3.89
N PRO A 144 11.87 2.37 3.94
CA PRO A 144 12.22 3.29 2.87
C PRO A 144 13.73 3.39 2.71
N ASP A 145 14.18 3.25 1.47
CA ASP A 145 15.53 3.67 1.07
C ASP A 145 15.62 5.21 0.95
N ALA A 146 16.76 5.72 0.48
CA ALA A 146 16.97 7.16 0.33
C ALA A 146 15.97 7.82 -0.63
N THR A 147 15.68 7.15 -1.76
CA THR A 147 14.76 7.63 -2.80
C THR A 147 13.31 7.62 -2.29
N GLN A 148 12.90 6.54 -1.64
CA GLN A 148 11.58 6.41 -1.04
C GLN A 148 11.40 7.37 0.13
N SER A 149 12.46 7.63 0.91
CA SER A 149 12.45 8.66 1.96
C SER A 149 12.27 10.05 1.37
N LEU A 150 12.89 10.35 0.23
CA LEU A 150 12.67 11.62 -0.47
C LEU A 150 11.21 11.74 -0.93
N THR A 151 10.66 10.69 -1.56
CA THR A 151 9.25 10.65 -1.97
C THR A 151 8.31 10.86 -0.78
N LEU A 152 8.53 10.16 0.34
CA LEU A 152 7.75 10.35 1.57
C LEU A 152 7.84 11.78 2.08
N ALA A 153 9.01 12.40 2.05
CA ALA A 153 9.19 13.78 2.46
C ALA A 153 8.33 14.74 1.63
N GLU A 154 8.31 14.55 0.31
CA GLU A 154 7.49 15.34 -0.63
C GLU A 154 5.99 15.15 -0.35
N LEU A 155 5.53 13.90 -0.21
CA LEU A 155 4.12 13.60 0.07
C LEU A 155 3.66 14.20 1.41
N TYR A 156 4.46 14.05 2.46
CA TYR A 156 4.17 14.67 3.76
C TYR A 156 4.19 16.20 3.69
N GLN A 157 5.07 16.80 2.88
CA GLN A 157 5.10 18.24 2.68
C GLN A 157 3.83 18.73 1.97
N GLN A 158 3.40 18.05 0.91
CA GLN A 158 2.21 18.38 0.13
C GLN A 158 0.93 18.25 0.98
N THR A 159 0.89 17.30 1.90
CA THR A 159 -0.21 17.09 2.85
C THR A 159 -0.08 17.92 4.14
N ASN A 160 0.85 18.89 4.19
CA ASN A 160 1.10 19.79 5.32
C ASN A 160 1.53 19.10 6.64
N ARG A 161 2.06 17.87 6.59
CA ARG A 161 2.58 17.12 7.74
C ARG A 161 4.09 17.37 7.90
N TYR A 162 4.45 18.63 8.16
CA TYR A 162 5.84 19.10 8.08
C TYR A 162 6.84 18.41 9.03
N ASP A 163 6.41 17.93 10.19
CA ASP A 163 7.31 17.21 11.11
C ASP A 163 7.75 15.86 10.53
N ARG A 164 6.82 15.16 9.86
CA ARG A 164 7.12 13.92 9.14
C ARG A 164 7.96 14.21 7.89
N ALA A 165 7.59 15.23 7.13
CA ALA A 165 8.35 15.67 5.96
C ALA A 165 9.83 15.94 6.32
N PHE A 166 10.07 16.67 7.42
CA PHE A 166 11.42 16.97 7.90
C PHE A 166 12.20 15.69 8.24
N LYS A 167 11.58 14.76 8.98
CA LYS A 167 12.21 13.49 9.35
C LYS A 167 12.67 12.72 8.11
N TYR A 168 11.81 12.56 7.12
CA TYR A 168 12.15 11.76 5.94
C TYR A 168 13.12 12.50 5.00
N ALA A 169 13.05 13.83 4.91
CA ALA A 169 14.05 14.61 4.18
C ALA A 169 15.45 14.49 4.81
N GLU A 170 15.56 14.45 6.14
CA GLU A 170 16.84 14.23 6.83
C GLU A 170 17.41 12.83 6.55
N ILE A 171 16.56 11.80 6.56
CA ILE A 171 16.94 10.43 6.18
C ILE A 171 17.46 10.41 4.75
N ALA A 172 16.69 10.96 3.80
CA ALA A 172 17.07 11.04 2.40
C ALA A 172 18.40 11.78 2.20
N TYR A 173 18.60 12.92 2.86
CA TYR A 173 19.85 13.69 2.77
C TYR A 173 21.07 12.91 3.28
N ARG A 174 20.91 12.19 4.38
CA ARG A 174 21.98 11.40 5.01
C ARG A 174 22.36 10.19 4.17
N GLU A 175 21.37 9.54 3.58
CA GLU A 175 21.50 8.27 2.86
C GLU A 175 21.63 8.43 1.34
N ALA A 176 21.49 9.67 0.83
CA ALA A 176 21.66 10.01 -0.57
C ALA A 176 22.96 9.46 -1.14
N THR A 177 22.83 8.77 -2.26
CA THR A 177 23.95 8.18 -3.00
C THR A 177 24.42 9.09 -4.13
N SER A 178 23.61 10.08 -4.50
CA SER A 178 23.95 11.08 -5.51
C SER A 178 23.88 12.52 -4.97
N PRO A 179 24.67 13.45 -5.54
CA PRO A 179 24.51 14.88 -5.24
C PRO A 179 23.10 15.41 -5.52
N HIS A 180 22.41 14.86 -6.51
CA HIS A 180 21.06 15.29 -6.89
C HIS A 180 20.02 14.96 -5.82
N GLU A 181 20.02 13.72 -5.31
CA GLU A 181 19.15 13.32 -4.18
C GLU A 181 19.39 14.20 -2.95
N LYS A 182 20.67 14.50 -2.70
CA LYS A 182 21.08 15.33 -1.57
C LYS A 182 20.58 16.77 -1.70
N GLU A 183 20.68 17.35 -2.89
CA GLU A 183 20.17 18.69 -3.19
C GLU A 183 18.63 18.74 -3.08
N ALA A 184 17.93 17.74 -3.59
CA ALA A 184 16.47 17.65 -3.47
C ALA A 184 16.03 17.59 -2.00
N ALA A 185 16.68 16.75 -1.18
CA ALA A 185 16.41 16.66 0.25
C ALA A 185 16.72 17.98 0.99
N ASP A 186 17.83 18.65 0.67
CA ASP A 186 18.22 19.93 1.26
C ASP A 186 17.21 21.06 0.95
N SER A 187 16.67 21.06 -0.27
CA SER A 187 15.63 21.99 -0.69
C SER A 187 14.36 21.85 0.17
N ILE A 188 13.92 20.62 0.42
CA ILE A 188 12.77 20.34 1.29
C ILE A 188 13.05 20.78 2.73
N LEU A 189 14.22 20.44 3.28
CA LEU A 189 14.61 20.85 4.64
C LEU A 189 14.59 22.38 4.79
N SER A 190 15.19 23.10 3.83
CA SER A 190 15.23 24.56 3.81
C SER A 190 13.82 25.17 3.73
N ALA A 191 12.94 24.61 2.90
CA ALA A 191 11.55 25.05 2.77
C ALA A 191 10.77 24.89 4.08
N ILE A 192 10.95 23.76 4.78
CA ILE A 192 10.29 23.49 6.06
C ILE A 192 10.83 24.41 7.17
N GLN A 193 12.14 24.62 7.25
CA GLN A 193 12.76 25.53 8.22
C GLN A 193 12.21 26.96 8.05
N LYS A 194 12.10 27.43 6.80
CA LYS A 194 11.53 28.74 6.51
C LYS A 194 10.07 28.86 7.00
N ARG A 195 9.24 27.84 6.80
CA ARG A 195 7.85 27.83 7.32
C ARG A 195 7.80 27.90 8.84
N ARG A 196 8.63 27.10 9.53
CA ARG A 196 8.74 27.15 11.01
C ARG A 196 9.14 28.53 11.51
N LEU A 197 10.08 29.21 10.85
CA LEU A 197 10.46 30.59 11.19
C LEU A 197 9.33 31.61 10.97
N LEU A 198 8.42 31.33 10.04
CA LEU A 198 7.24 32.16 9.76
C LEU A 198 6.03 31.82 10.64
N GLY A 199 6.16 30.84 11.56
CA GLY A 199 5.07 30.42 12.44
C GLY A 199 3.91 29.72 11.71
N GLN A 200 4.21 29.09 10.57
CA GLN A 200 3.27 28.34 9.73
C GLN A 200 3.42 26.83 9.91
#